data_AF-A0A2V9VLR0-F1
#
_entry.id   AF-A0A2V9VLR0-F1
#
_cell.length_a   1.000
_cell.length_b   1.000
_cell.length_c   1.000
_cell.angle_alpha   90.00
_cell.angle_beta   90.00
_cell.angle_gamma   90.00
#
_symmetry.space_group_name_H-M   'P 1'
#
loop_
_entity.id
_entity.type
_entity.pdbx_description
1 polymer ?
#
loop_
_entity_poly.entity_id
_entity_poly.type
_entity_poly.pdbx_seq_one_letter_code
_entity_poly.pdbx_strand_id
1 'polypeptide(L)'
;MAEPDLNPAVDQAGESWTGLVQAAAAVLLVVGTGLMVHYYAPPPSNDLQDQVRNLSQQVQLLKQEQAMPAMVLTRYRNSICYVFGVYQVGFPNQPARLRARVSGTGFIVAKGLMATNRHVSEPWFGDPEADALIRRGATPSLEKLVAFFPGSPTPFELTPTVVSAHSDLAILHVEFAATTRSLEALPMAKRVTPPGELVTVIGYPMGVAGMVAKSPTEVYERLAY
;
A
#
# COMPACT_ATOMS: atom_id res chain seq x y z
N MET A 1 -60.32 52.42 -83.79
CA MET A 1 -60.96 51.08 -83.77
C MET A 1 -60.08 50.25 -82.86
N ALA A 2 -60.61 49.88 -81.68
CA ALA A 2 -59.84 49.32 -80.57
C ALA A 2 -59.62 47.81 -80.69
N GLU A 3 -58.45 47.33 -80.28
CA GLU A 3 -58.21 45.93 -79.89
C GLU A 3 -58.83 45.65 -78.51
N PRO A 4 -59.27 44.41 -78.21
CA PRO A 4 -59.85 44.06 -76.93
C PRO A 4 -58.78 43.63 -75.91
N ASP A 5 -58.81 44.25 -74.72
CA ASP A 5 -58.02 43.87 -73.55
C ASP A 5 -58.52 42.56 -72.92
N LEU A 6 -57.56 41.71 -72.53
CA LEU A 6 -57.76 40.41 -71.90
C LEU A 6 -58.31 40.49 -70.47
N ASN A 7 -59.00 39.41 -70.08
CA ASN A 7 -59.85 39.25 -68.91
C ASN A 7 -59.08 39.03 -67.58
N PRO A 8 -59.18 39.92 -66.58
CA PRO A 8 -58.44 39.87 -65.31
C PRO A 8 -58.93 38.84 -64.29
N ALA A 9 -60.03 38.12 -64.57
CA ALA A 9 -60.65 37.19 -63.62
C ALA A 9 -59.96 35.81 -63.53
N VAL A 10 -59.17 35.42 -64.54
CA VAL A 10 -58.52 34.10 -64.60
C VAL A 10 -57.22 34.07 -63.78
N ASP A 11 -56.49 35.19 -63.71
CA ASP A 11 -55.22 35.28 -62.98
C ASP A 11 -55.40 35.23 -61.44
N GLN A 12 -56.48 35.81 -60.90
CA GLN A 12 -56.75 35.77 -59.45
C GLN A 12 -57.04 34.36 -58.92
N ALA A 13 -57.67 33.50 -59.72
CA ALA A 13 -57.95 32.12 -59.33
C ALA A 13 -56.66 31.28 -59.24
N GLY A 14 -55.69 31.52 -60.14
CA GLY A 14 -54.38 30.85 -60.14
C GLY A 14 -53.49 31.24 -58.96
N GLU A 15 -53.51 32.51 -58.56
CA GLU A 15 -52.74 33.00 -57.40
C GLU A 15 -53.28 32.45 -56.06
N SER A 16 -54.60 32.34 -55.91
CA SER A 16 -55.18 31.76 -54.68
C SER A 16 -54.89 30.26 -54.51
N TRP A 17 -54.82 29.51 -55.62
CA TRP A 17 -54.52 28.08 -55.61
C TRP A 17 -53.05 27.79 -55.32
N THR A 18 -52.14 28.61 -55.83
CA THR A 18 -50.70 28.47 -55.57
C THR A 18 -50.35 28.76 -54.11
N GLY A 19 -50.98 29.76 -53.48
CA GLY A 19 -50.81 30.04 -52.05
C GLY A 19 -51.27 28.91 -51.12
N LEU A 20 -52.38 28.24 -51.45
CA LEU A 20 -52.89 27.09 -50.70
C LEU A 20 -51.95 25.88 -50.76
N VAL A 21 -51.41 25.57 -51.94
CA VAL A 21 -50.47 24.46 -52.12
C VAL A 21 -49.15 24.73 -51.40
N GLN A 22 -48.66 25.98 -51.44
CA GLN A 22 -47.45 26.37 -50.71
C GLN A 22 -47.62 26.25 -49.19
N ALA A 23 -48.77 26.65 -48.65
CA ALA A 23 -49.07 26.49 -47.23
C ALA A 23 -49.10 25.00 -46.80
N ALA A 24 -49.74 24.14 -47.61
CA ALA A 24 -49.79 22.71 -47.33
C ALA A 24 -48.40 22.04 -47.38
N ALA A 25 -47.56 22.43 -48.35
CA ALA A 25 -46.18 21.94 -48.45
C ALA A 25 -45.31 22.41 -47.26
N ALA A 26 -45.48 23.65 -46.80
CA ALA A 26 -44.79 24.17 -45.63
C ALA A 26 -45.16 23.40 -44.36
N VAL A 27 -46.44 23.10 -44.16
CA VAL A 27 -46.90 22.29 -43.02
C VAL A 27 -46.31 20.89 -43.07
N LEU A 28 -46.31 20.24 -44.24
CA LEU A 28 -45.71 18.91 -44.43
C LEU A 28 -44.21 18.91 -44.13
N LEU A 29 -43.47 19.95 -44.53
CA LEU A 29 -42.06 20.09 -44.22
C LEU A 29 -41.81 20.25 -42.71
N VAL A 30 -42.63 21.04 -42.02
CA VAL A 30 -42.53 21.22 -40.56
C VAL A 30 -42.86 19.93 -39.81
N VAL A 31 -43.90 19.21 -40.24
CA VAL A 31 -44.27 17.92 -39.64
C VAL A 31 -43.20 16.88 -39.93
N GLY A 32 -42.67 16.83 -41.16
CA GLY A 32 -41.61 15.92 -41.56
C GLY A 32 -40.31 16.17 -40.81
N THR A 33 -39.92 17.44 -40.62
CA THR A 33 -38.74 17.80 -39.82
C THR A 33 -38.96 17.52 -38.33
N GLY A 34 -40.15 17.77 -37.79
CA GLY A 34 -40.49 17.41 -36.40
C GLY A 34 -40.42 15.90 -36.15
N LEU A 35 -40.94 15.09 -37.07
CA LEU A 35 -40.86 13.63 -37.02
C LEU A 35 -39.41 13.13 -37.15
N MET A 36 -38.61 13.72 -38.05
CA MET A 36 -37.19 13.38 -38.15
C MET A 36 -36.43 13.71 -36.86
N VAL A 37 -36.65 14.88 -36.26
CA VAL A 37 -36.02 15.26 -34.99
C VAL A 37 -36.43 14.29 -33.88
N HIS A 38 -37.69 13.87 -33.82
CA HIS A 38 -38.15 12.95 -32.80
C HIS A 38 -37.60 11.51 -32.97
N TYR A 39 -37.45 11.02 -34.21
CA TYR A 39 -36.98 9.65 -34.46
C TYR A 39 -35.46 9.51 -34.55
N TYR A 40 -34.74 10.57 -34.94
CA TYR A 40 -33.29 10.57 -35.06
C TYR A 40 -32.57 11.30 -33.92
N ALA A 41 -33.28 11.84 -32.90
CA ALA A 41 -32.62 12.33 -31.70
C ALA A 41 -31.92 11.16 -30.99
N PRO A 42 -30.58 11.20 -30.83
CA PRO A 42 -29.86 10.16 -30.12
C PRO A 42 -30.35 10.13 -28.66
N PRO A 43 -30.47 8.93 -28.05
CA PRO A 43 -30.85 8.82 -26.64
C PRO A 43 -29.87 9.62 -25.77
N PRO A 44 -30.33 10.22 -24.66
CA PRO A 44 -29.50 11.10 -23.83
C PRO A 44 -28.31 10.30 -23.28
N SER A 45 -27.11 10.68 -23.72
CA SER A 45 -25.82 10.04 -23.39
C SER A 45 -25.35 10.24 -21.94
N ASN A 46 -26.14 10.95 -21.14
CA ASN A 46 -25.83 11.27 -19.74
C ASN A 46 -25.68 10.01 -18.87
N ASP A 47 -26.50 8.97 -19.10
CA ASP A 47 -26.45 7.75 -18.28
C ASP A 47 -25.10 7.01 -18.39
N LEU A 48 -24.55 6.90 -19.60
CA LEU A 48 -23.23 6.31 -19.80
C LEU A 48 -22.11 7.17 -19.21
N GLN A 49 -22.21 8.49 -19.33
CA GLN A 49 -21.24 9.41 -18.72
C GLN A 49 -21.27 9.33 -17.18
N ASP A 50 -22.46 9.23 -16.61
CA ASP A 50 -22.68 9.07 -15.18
C ASP A 50 -22.16 7.72 -14.68
N GLN A 51 -22.37 6.63 -15.43
CA GLN A 51 -21.81 5.31 -15.12
C GLN A 51 -20.28 5.30 -15.17
N VAL A 52 -19.66 5.88 -16.20
CA VAL A 52 -18.20 5.98 -16.31
C VAL A 52 -17.64 6.82 -15.17
N ARG A 53 -18.32 7.91 -14.79
CA ARG A 53 -17.91 8.78 -13.68
C ARG A 53 -17.99 8.05 -12.34
N ASN A 54 -19.09 7.35 -12.08
CA ASN A 54 -19.27 6.54 -10.87
C ASN A 54 -18.23 5.41 -10.79
N LEU A 55 -18.00 4.69 -11.89
CA LEU A 55 -17.01 3.62 -11.93
C LEU A 55 -15.60 4.16 -11.72
N SER A 56 -15.26 5.29 -12.33
CA SER A 56 -13.96 5.95 -12.15
C SER A 56 -13.74 6.34 -10.69
N GLN A 57 -14.78 6.88 -10.02
CA GLN A 57 -14.73 7.19 -8.60
C GLN A 57 -14.53 5.94 -7.73
N GLN A 58 -15.26 4.86 -8.01
CA GLN A 58 -15.11 3.59 -7.28
C GLN A 58 -13.71 3.00 -7.46
N VAL A 59 -13.18 2.97 -8.68
CA VAL A 59 -11.81 2.51 -8.95
C VAL A 59 -10.80 3.38 -8.21
N GLN A 60 -11.02 4.68 -8.15
CA GLN A 60 -10.11 5.60 -7.46
C GLN A 60 -10.14 5.40 -5.94
N LEU A 61 -11.32 5.19 -5.36
CA LEU A 61 -11.48 4.83 -3.95
C LEU A 61 -10.77 3.51 -3.63
N LEU A 62 -11.00 2.48 -4.44
CA LEU A 62 -10.35 1.17 -4.27
C LEU A 62 -8.83 1.26 -4.41
N LYS A 63 -8.32 2.03 -5.39
CA LYS A 63 -6.89 2.28 -5.53
C LYS A 63 -6.32 3.00 -4.31
N GLN A 64 -7.06 3.94 -3.73
CA GLN A 64 -6.65 4.64 -2.53
C GLN A 64 -6.64 3.72 -1.30
N GLU A 65 -7.66 2.88 -1.12
CA GLU A 65 -7.70 1.86 -0.07
C GLU A 65 -6.53 0.87 -0.19
N GLN A 66 -6.20 0.44 -1.40
CA GLN A 66 -5.05 -0.44 -1.66
C GLN A 66 -3.70 0.28 -1.50
N ALA A 67 -3.64 1.59 -1.73
CA ALA A 67 -2.42 2.39 -1.57
C ALA A 67 -2.14 2.78 -0.12
N MET A 68 -3.17 2.84 0.75
CA MET A 68 -3.03 3.22 2.16
C MET A 68 -1.99 2.37 2.92
N PRO A 69 -1.98 1.02 2.83
CA PRO A 69 -0.94 0.19 3.44
C PRO A 69 0.47 0.55 2.97
N ALA A 70 0.65 0.80 1.67
CA ALA A 70 1.94 1.17 1.08
C ALA A 70 2.42 2.57 1.51
N MET A 71 1.49 3.50 1.70
CA MET A 71 1.79 4.84 2.22
C MET A 71 2.24 4.81 3.68
N VAL A 72 1.55 4.04 4.53
CA VAL A 72 1.94 3.86 5.95
C VAL A 72 3.31 3.20 6.05
N LEU A 73 3.57 2.19 5.22
CA LEU A 73 4.88 1.55 5.07
C LEU A 73 5.97 2.57 4.73
N THR A 74 5.72 3.44 3.75
CA THR A 74 6.69 4.46 3.33
C THR A 74 6.94 5.51 4.41
N ARG A 75 5.93 5.83 5.22
CA ARG A 75 6.04 6.80 6.32
C ARG A 75 6.91 6.28 7.48
N TYR A 76 6.76 5.00 7.82
CA TYR A 76 7.37 4.40 9.01
C TYR A 76 8.48 3.37 8.73
N ARG A 77 8.87 3.16 7.47
CA ARG A 77 9.97 2.25 7.08
C ARG A 77 11.23 2.41 7.91
N ASN A 78 11.60 3.65 8.25
CA ASN A 78 12.85 3.93 8.97
C ASN A 78 12.74 3.61 10.46
N SER A 79 11.54 3.37 10.98
CA SER A 79 11.27 2.99 12.37
C SER A 79 11.23 1.47 12.57
N ILE A 80 11.40 0.71 11.49
CA ILE A 80 11.42 -0.75 11.46
C ILE A 80 12.82 -1.18 11.02
N CYS A 81 13.43 -2.13 11.73
CA CYS A 81 14.76 -2.60 11.43
C CYS A 81 14.86 -4.12 11.38
N TYR A 82 15.88 -4.57 10.68
CA TYR A 82 16.29 -5.96 10.70
C TYR A 82 17.24 -6.18 11.88
N VAL A 83 16.93 -7.14 12.74
CA VAL A 83 17.78 -7.53 13.87
C VAL A 83 18.53 -8.79 13.50
N PHE A 84 19.84 -8.79 13.75
CA PHE A 84 20.69 -9.96 13.59
C PHE A 84 21.49 -10.18 14.85
N GLY A 85 21.58 -11.43 15.28
CA GLY A 85 22.38 -11.79 16.44
C GLY A 85 23.08 -13.13 16.28
N VAL A 86 24.09 -13.30 17.12
CA VAL A 86 24.78 -14.57 17.32
C VAL A 86 24.75 -14.86 18.81
N TYR A 87 24.33 -16.06 19.16
CA TYR A 87 24.34 -16.52 20.54
C TYR A 87 25.10 -17.84 20.63
N GLN A 88 25.58 -18.12 21.83
CA GLN A 88 26.26 -19.36 22.14
C GLN A 88 25.78 -19.90 23.49
N VAL A 89 25.77 -21.22 23.61
CA VAL A 89 25.45 -21.94 24.84
C VAL A 89 26.60 -22.88 25.14
N GLY A 90 27.21 -22.73 26.32
CA GLY A 90 28.42 -23.45 26.68
C GLY A 90 28.54 -23.68 28.17
N PHE A 91 29.39 -24.64 28.53
CA PHE A 91 29.75 -24.87 29.92
C PHE A 91 30.93 -23.97 30.30
N PRO A 92 31.07 -23.60 31.58
CA PRO A 92 32.25 -22.89 32.06
C PRO A 92 33.54 -23.61 31.62
N ASN A 93 34.50 -22.85 31.10
CA ASN A 93 35.81 -23.34 30.66
C ASN A 93 35.79 -24.41 29.54
N GLN A 94 34.70 -24.50 28.77
CA GLN A 94 34.61 -25.37 27.61
C GLN A 94 34.23 -24.55 26.36
N PRO A 95 34.58 -25.03 25.15
CA PRO A 95 34.04 -24.43 23.93
C PRO A 95 32.51 -24.49 23.94
N ALA A 96 31.88 -23.49 23.32
CA ALA A 96 30.43 -23.45 23.15
C ALA A 96 29.96 -24.75 22.47
N ARG A 97 28.92 -25.36 23.04
CA ARG A 97 28.31 -26.59 22.51
C ARG A 97 27.33 -26.26 21.39
N LEU A 98 26.67 -25.12 21.50
CA LEU A 98 25.78 -24.56 20.50
C LEU A 98 26.25 -23.14 20.20
N ARG A 99 26.37 -22.83 18.92
CA ARG A 99 26.55 -21.46 18.42
C ARG A 99 25.66 -21.28 17.21
N ALA A 100 24.67 -20.40 17.32
CA ALA A 100 23.66 -20.22 16.30
C ALA A 100 23.38 -18.74 16.05
N ARG A 101 22.74 -18.48 14.90
CA ARG A 101 22.35 -17.15 14.47
C ARG A 101 20.87 -16.97 14.73
N VAL A 102 20.51 -15.77 15.17
CA VAL A 102 19.11 -15.34 15.29
C VAL A 102 18.90 -14.17 14.34
N SER A 103 17.69 -14.07 13.81
CA SER A 103 17.27 -12.93 13.01
C SER A 103 15.84 -12.57 13.39
N GLY A 104 15.53 -11.28 13.36
CA GLY A 104 14.22 -10.80 13.74
C GLY A 104 13.93 -9.41 13.19
N THR A 105 12.82 -8.85 13.65
CA THR A 105 12.41 -7.48 13.35
C THR A 105 12.36 -6.68 14.63
N GLY A 106 12.83 -5.44 14.57
CA GLY A 106 12.75 -4.47 15.65
C GLY A 106 11.93 -3.26 15.25
N PHE A 107 11.27 -2.65 16.23
CA PHE A 107 10.37 -1.51 16.06
C PHE A 107 10.73 -0.39 17.03
N ILE A 108 10.99 0.82 16.54
CA ILE A 108 11.25 1.97 17.42
C ILE A 108 9.95 2.37 18.12
N VAL A 109 9.96 2.30 19.45
CA VAL A 109 8.80 2.62 20.30
C VAL A 109 8.99 3.91 21.10
N ALA A 110 10.24 4.32 21.32
CA ALA A 110 10.59 5.61 21.91
C ALA A 110 12.03 5.98 21.52
N LYS A 111 12.47 7.18 21.92
CA LYS A 111 13.84 7.64 21.66
C LYS A 111 14.87 6.68 22.27
N GLY A 112 15.67 6.04 21.42
CA GLY A 112 16.70 5.07 21.82
C GLY A 112 16.15 3.73 22.33
N LEU A 113 14.84 3.49 22.20
CA LEU A 113 14.20 2.26 22.66
C LEU A 113 13.50 1.55 21.50
N MET A 114 13.72 0.25 21.43
CA MET A 114 13.21 -0.61 20.39
C MET A 114 12.50 -1.82 21.00
N ALA A 115 11.33 -2.16 20.50
CA ALA A 115 10.62 -3.38 20.85
C ALA A 115 10.93 -4.50 19.82
N THR A 116 11.06 -5.71 20.32
CA THR A 116 11.17 -6.94 19.51
C THR A 116 10.63 -8.12 20.32
N ASN A 117 10.62 -9.31 19.73
CA ASN A 117 10.27 -10.51 20.46
C ASN A 117 11.37 -10.91 21.45
N ARG A 118 10.97 -11.56 22.55
CA ARG A 118 11.93 -12.07 23.53
C ARG A 118 12.85 -13.09 22.90
N HIS A 119 12.34 -13.99 22.05
CA HIS A 119 13.18 -14.97 21.34
C HIS A 119 14.23 -14.33 20.41
N VAL A 120 14.13 -13.03 20.08
CA VAL A 120 15.18 -12.32 19.33
C VAL A 120 16.25 -11.80 20.28
N SER A 121 15.85 -11.32 21.46
CA SER A 121 16.76 -10.81 22.50
C SER A 121 17.43 -11.93 23.31
N GLU A 122 16.73 -13.02 23.55
CA GLU A 122 17.18 -14.21 24.28
C GLU A 122 16.89 -15.42 23.40
N PRO A 123 17.74 -15.73 22.40
CA PRO A 123 17.42 -16.77 21.41
C PRO A 123 17.33 -18.19 21.95
N TRP A 124 17.88 -18.41 23.14
CA TRP A 124 17.71 -19.66 23.88
C TRP A 124 16.30 -19.81 24.49
N PHE A 125 15.50 -18.74 24.55
CA PHE A 125 14.12 -18.80 25.03
C PHE A 125 13.25 -19.60 24.04
N GLY A 126 12.82 -20.78 24.47
CA GLY A 126 11.98 -21.67 23.66
C GLY A 126 12.74 -22.50 22.63
N ASP A 127 14.08 -22.50 22.66
CA ASP A 127 14.91 -23.41 21.87
C ASP A 127 15.15 -24.73 22.63
N PRO A 128 14.61 -25.87 22.17
CA PRO A 128 14.73 -27.15 22.87
C PRO A 128 16.18 -27.62 23.06
N GLU A 129 17.08 -27.27 22.12
CA GLU A 129 18.48 -27.68 22.18
C GLU A 129 19.25 -26.87 23.23
N ALA A 130 19.13 -25.54 23.18
CA ALA A 130 19.66 -24.66 24.22
C ALA A 130 19.10 -25.04 25.60
N ASP A 131 17.80 -25.26 25.73
CA ASP A 131 17.14 -25.65 26.98
C ASP A 131 17.70 -26.95 27.55
N ALA A 132 17.97 -27.95 26.71
CA ALA A 132 18.58 -29.21 27.14
C ALA A 132 20.00 -29.02 27.69
N LEU A 133 20.78 -28.11 27.10
CA LEU A 133 22.13 -27.76 27.58
C LEU A 133 22.05 -26.94 28.89
N ILE A 134 21.15 -25.97 28.96
CA ILE A 134 20.96 -25.10 30.14
C ILE A 134 20.53 -25.93 31.36
N ARG A 135 19.61 -26.87 31.19
CA ARG A 135 19.22 -27.82 32.26
C ARG A 135 20.38 -28.65 32.79
N ARG A 136 21.44 -28.85 32.00
CA ARG A 136 22.65 -29.57 32.40
C ARG A 136 23.70 -28.67 33.04
N GLY A 137 23.43 -27.37 33.20
CA GLY A 137 24.34 -26.39 33.78
C GLY A 137 25.15 -25.58 32.76
N ALA A 138 24.77 -25.59 31.48
CA ALA A 138 25.33 -24.66 30.51
C ALA A 138 24.75 -23.25 30.70
N THR A 139 25.52 -22.23 30.34
CA THR A 139 25.08 -20.83 30.39
C THR A 139 24.97 -20.28 28.97
N PRO A 140 23.85 -19.64 28.61
CA PRO A 140 23.73 -18.95 27.34
C PRO A 140 24.37 -17.56 27.40
N SER A 141 24.89 -17.07 26.28
CA SER A 141 25.39 -15.70 26.14
C SER A 141 25.16 -15.17 24.73
N LEU A 142 24.82 -13.89 24.63
CA LEU A 142 24.83 -13.16 23.36
C LEU A 142 26.28 -12.81 23.00
N GLU A 143 26.71 -13.24 21.81
CA GLU A 143 28.00 -12.84 21.25
C GLU A 143 27.89 -11.52 20.49
N LYS A 144 26.78 -11.34 19.76
CA LYS A 144 26.51 -10.14 18.96
C LYS A 144 25.02 -9.93 18.84
N LEU A 145 24.55 -8.68 18.92
CA LEU A 145 23.17 -8.31 18.63
C LEU A 145 23.15 -6.91 18.02
N VAL A 146 22.75 -6.82 16.75
CA VAL A 146 22.79 -5.58 15.97
C VAL A 146 21.50 -5.34 15.20
N ALA A 147 21.17 -4.06 14.98
CA ALA A 147 20.06 -3.62 14.13
C ALA A 147 20.56 -2.94 12.85
N PHE A 148 19.92 -3.28 11.73
CA PHE A 148 20.11 -2.64 10.43
C PHE A 148 18.85 -1.85 10.07
N PHE A 149 18.99 -0.53 9.96
CA PHE A 149 17.90 0.36 9.57
C PHE A 149 17.97 0.69 8.07
N PRO A 150 16.82 0.82 7.38
CA PRO A 150 16.78 1.29 6.01
C PRO A 150 17.48 2.64 5.83
N GLY A 151 18.42 2.71 4.89
CA GLY A 151 19.18 3.94 4.60
C GLY A 151 20.40 4.18 5.49
N SER A 152 20.67 3.31 6.47
CA SER A 152 21.94 3.30 7.20
C SER A 152 22.86 2.20 6.65
N PRO A 153 24.09 2.51 6.20
CA PRO A 153 25.04 1.49 5.76
C PRO A 153 25.68 0.75 6.93
N THR A 154 25.67 1.33 8.13
CA THR A 154 26.27 0.76 9.34
C THR A 154 25.20 0.20 10.27
N PRO A 155 25.43 -0.98 10.88
CA PRO A 155 24.58 -1.50 11.94
C PRO A 155 24.72 -0.68 13.22
N PHE A 156 23.70 -0.77 14.07
CA PHE A 156 23.69 -0.24 15.43
C PHE A 156 23.75 -1.40 16.42
N GLU A 157 24.63 -1.33 17.41
CA GLU A 157 24.67 -2.31 18.50
C GLU A 157 23.41 -2.19 19.36
N LEU A 158 22.92 -3.34 19.82
CA LEU A 158 21.72 -3.45 20.63
C LEU A 158 22.06 -4.00 22.00
N THR A 159 21.53 -3.35 23.03
CA THR A 159 21.70 -3.80 24.41
C THR A 159 20.35 -4.18 25.00
N PRO A 160 20.13 -5.45 25.40
CA PRO A 160 18.93 -5.84 26.12
C PRO A 160 18.73 -4.99 27.37
N THR A 161 17.55 -4.36 27.47
CA THR A 161 17.21 -3.49 28.62
C THR A 161 16.22 -4.17 29.54
N VAL A 162 15.09 -4.63 28.97
CA VAL A 162 14.03 -5.31 29.72
C VAL A 162 13.46 -6.44 28.88
N VAL A 163 13.30 -7.61 29.49
CA VAL A 163 12.68 -8.78 28.86
C VAL A 163 11.46 -9.18 29.69
N SER A 164 10.35 -9.47 29.03
CA SER A 164 9.13 -9.91 29.69
C SER A 164 9.26 -11.35 30.21
N ALA A 165 8.82 -11.58 31.45
CA ALA A 165 8.76 -12.91 32.03
C ALA A 165 7.58 -13.76 31.53
N HIS A 166 6.52 -13.11 31.04
CA HIS A 166 5.24 -13.77 30.73
C HIS A 166 4.86 -13.74 29.25
N SER A 167 5.50 -12.88 28.45
CA SER A 167 5.20 -12.71 27.04
C SER A 167 6.48 -12.73 26.21
N ASP A 168 6.34 -13.06 24.92
CA ASP A 168 7.44 -13.05 23.98
C ASP A 168 7.76 -11.62 23.51
N LEU A 169 8.15 -10.75 24.45
CA LEU A 169 8.41 -9.33 24.26
C LEU A 169 9.70 -8.92 24.97
N ALA A 170 10.53 -8.14 24.29
CA ALA A 170 11.71 -7.50 24.83
C ALA A 170 11.82 -6.03 24.37
N ILE A 171 12.36 -5.20 25.24
CA ILE A 171 12.77 -3.82 24.95
C ILE A 171 14.29 -3.75 24.98
N LEU A 172 14.85 -3.29 23.88
CA LEU A 172 16.29 -3.12 23.67
C LEU A 172 16.63 -1.63 23.58
N HIS A 173 17.81 -1.28 24.07
CA HIS A 173 18.41 0.03 23.83
C HIS A 173 19.16 0.02 22.51
N VAL A 174 19.04 1.11 21.77
CA VAL A 174 19.77 1.34 20.52
C VAL A 174 20.44 2.71 20.59
N GLU A 175 21.76 2.70 20.49
CA GLU A 175 22.56 3.91 20.56
C GLU A 175 22.71 4.53 19.16
N PHE A 176 21.98 5.61 18.91
CA PHE A 176 22.12 6.35 17.66
C PHE A 176 23.24 7.38 17.78
N ALA A 177 24.20 7.36 16.85
CA ALA A 177 25.19 8.44 16.73
C ALA A 177 24.47 9.78 16.54
N ALA A 178 25.00 10.86 17.10
CA ALA A 178 24.37 12.20 17.07
C ALA A 178 24.09 12.75 15.66
N THR A 179 24.78 12.22 14.64
CA THR A 179 24.59 12.53 13.22
C THR A 179 23.47 11.73 12.55
N THR A 180 22.92 10.72 13.22
CA THR A 180 21.84 9.88 12.71
C THR A 180 20.51 10.61 12.92
N ARG A 181 19.79 10.86 11.82
CA ARG A 181 18.45 11.45 11.83
C ARG A 181 17.59 10.72 12.88
N SER A 182 17.05 11.48 13.84
CA SER A 182 16.11 11.00 14.86
C SER A 182 15.05 10.09 14.22
N LEU A 183 15.11 8.79 14.49
CA LEU A 183 14.07 7.86 14.06
C LEU A 183 12.78 8.17 14.83
N GLU A 184 11.68 8.31 14.10
CA GLU A 184 10.37 8.57 14.69
C GLU A 184 9.85 7.29 15.33
N ALA A 185 9.33 7.37 16.56
CA ALA A 185 8.68 6.24 17.18
C ALA A 185 7.37 5.89 16.46
N LEU A 186 7.04 4.61 16.38
CA LEU A 186 5.77 4.17 15.83
C LEU A 186 4.62 4.64 16.72
N PRO A 187 3.54 5.18 16.14
CA PRO A 187 2.37 5.57 16.91
C PRO A 187 1.72 4.30 17.48
N MET A 188 1.57 4.25 18.81
CA MET A 188 0.84 3.17 19.46
C MET A 188 -0.66 3.45 19.45
N ALA A 189 -1.44 2.40 19.19
CA ALA A 189 -2.88 2.48 19.30
C ALA A 189 -3.28 2.76 20.76
N LYS A 190 -4.21 3.70 20.95
CA LYS A 190 -4.73 4.05 22.29
C LYS A 190 -5.90 3.18 22.74
N ARG A 191 -6.45 2.37 21.83
CA ARG A 191 -7.63 1.54 22.05
C ARG A 191 -7.40 0.19 21.39
N VAL A 192 -8.10 -0.81 21.89
CA VAL A 192 -8.11 -2.15 21.31
C VAL A 192 -8.84 -2.11 19.96
N THR A 193 -8.24 -2.74 18.96
CA THR A 193 -8.83 -2.91 17.63
C THR A 193 -9.91 -4.00 17.67
N PRO A 194 -11.14 -3.73 17.20
CA PRO A 194 -12.21 -4.73 17.15
C PRO A 194 -11.90 -5.83 16.10
N PRO A 195 -12.43 -7.05 16.29
CA PRO A 195 -12.30 -8.12 15.30
C PRO A 195 -12.87 -7.71 13.93
N GLY A 196 -12.17 -8.10 12.86
CA GLY A 196 -12.59 -7.82 11.49
C GLY A 196 -11.96 -6.56 10.87
N GLU A 197 -11.18 -5.78 11.63
CA GLU A 197 -10.38 -4.71 11.05
C GLU A 197 -9.20 -5.23 10.21
N LEU A 198 -8.83 -4.45 9.20
CA LEU A 198 -7.68 -4.73 8.35
C LEU A 198 -6.39 -4.61 9.16
N VAL A 199 -5.60 -5.68 9.19
CA VAL A 199 -4.28 -5.70 9.82
C VAL A 199 -3.21 -5.88 8.75
N THR A 200 -2.19 -5.02 8.79
CA THR A 200 -0.98 -5.18 7.98
C THR A 200 0.18 -5.60 8.87
N VAL A 201 0.79 -6.75 8.58
CA VAL A 201 1.99 -7.23 9.26
C VAL A 201 3.21 -6.83 8.45
N ILE A 202 4.19 -6.21 9.13
CA ILE A 202 5.40 -5.68 8.50
C ILE A 202 6.60 -6.23 9.26
N GLY A 203 7.63 -6.66 8.53
CA GLY A 203 8.90 -7.04 9.12
C GLY A 203 9.85 -7.64 8.10
N TYR A 204 10.90 -8.26 8.61
CA TYR A 204 11.96 -8.91 7.85
C TYR A 204 11.93 -10.43 8.08
N PRO A 205 10.90 -11.14 7.59
CA PRO A 205 10.63 -12.53 7.96
C PRO A 205 11.65 -13.54 7.40
N MET A 206 12.38 -13.19 6.32
CA MET A 206 13.23 -14.15 5.62
C MET A 206 14.73 -14.05 5.96
N GLY A 207 15.11 -13.17 6.90
CA GLY A 207 16.50 -12.96 7.27
C GLY A 207 17.41 -12.55 6.11
N VAL A 208 18.73 -12.68 6.30
CA VAL A 208 19.71 -12.35 5.25
C VAL A 208 19.55 -13.23 4.02
N ALA A 209 19.28 -14.53 4.19
CA ALA A 209 19.16 -15.47 3.06
C ALA A 209 18.03 -15.08 2.10
N GLY A 210 16.85 -14.73 2.62
CA GLY A 210 15.76 -14.27 1.77
C GLY A 210 15.95 -12.87 1.21
N MET A 211 16.70 -12.00 1.89
CA MET A 211 17.12 -10.72 1.31
C MET A 211 18.03 -10.95 0.11
N VAL A 212 19.07 -11.79 0.26
CA VAL A 212 20.00 -12.15 -0.82
C VAL A 212 19.29 -12.79 -2.00
N ALA A 213 18.35 -13.71 -1.76
CA ALA A 213 17.56 -14.34 -2.82
C ALA A 213 16.67 -13.37 -3.62
N LYS A 214 16.32 -12.21 -3.03
CA LYS A 214 15.49 -11.17 -3.66
C LYS A 214 16.31 -9.95 -4.11
N SER A 215 17.62 -9.96 -3.87
CA SER A 215 18.51 -8.89 -4.28
C SER A 215 18.75 -8.96 -5.79
N PRO A 216 19.00 -7.80 -6.45
CA PRO A 216 19.48 -7.78 -7.82
C PRO A 216 20.73 -8.64 -7.99
N THR A 217 20.91 -9.24 -9.17
CA THR A 217 22.03 -10.15 -9.48
C THR A 217 23.39 -9.55 -9.12
N GLU A 218 23.58 -8.24 -9.36
CA GLU A 218 24.80 -7.50 -9.04
C GLU A 218 25.16 -7.51 -7.54
N VAL A 219 24.15 -7.48 -6.66
CA VAL A 219 24.34 -7.53 -5.20
C VAL A 219 24.61 -8.97 -4.76
N TYR A 220 23.94 -9.94 -5.39
CA TYR A 220 24.17 -11.36 -5.14
C TYR A 220 25.61 -11.77 -5.51
N GLU A 221 26.07 -11.39 -6.69
CA GLU A 221 27.42 -11.70 -7.18
C GLU A 221 28.53 -11.13 -6.28
N ARG A 222 28.32 -9.95 -5.69
CA ARG A 222 29.26 -9.32 -4.74
C ARG A 222 29.31 -9.97 -3.36
N LEU A 223 28.31 -10.79 -3.01
CA LEU A 223 28.22 -11.48 -1.71
C LEU A 223 28.57 -12.97 -1.81
N ALA A 224 28.53 -13.53 -3.02
CA ALA A 224 28.84 -14.93 -3.31
C ALA A 224 30.34 -15.19 -3.53
N TYR A 225 31.17 -14.14 -3.60
CA TYR A 225 32.62 -14.16 -3.77
C TYR A 225 33.29 -13.17 -2.80
#